data_AF-A0A3S0CXV6-F1
#
_entry.id   AF-A0A3S0CXV6-F1
#
_cell.length_a   1.000
_cell.length_b   1.000
_cell.length_c   1.000
_cell.angle_alpha   90.00
_cell.angle_beta   90.00
_cell.angle_gamma   90.00
#
_symmetry.space_group_name_H-M   'P 1'
#
loop_
_entity.id
_entity.type
_entity.pdbx_description
1 polymer ?
#
loop_
_entity_poly.entity_id
_entity_poly.type
_entity_poly.pdbx_seq_one_letter_code
_entity_poly.pdbx_strand_id
1 'polypeptide(L)' 'IYTIAVNLAGLPGLSHPAGFGAGGLPVGLQLIGNYFGEARLLNAAHQYQQHTDWHTRVPAGL' A
#
# COMPACT_ATOMS: atom_id res chain seq x y z
N ILE A 1 0.07 -5.14 -14.77
CA ILE A 1 -0.26 -3.72 -15.02
C ILE A 1 -1.63 -3.46 -14.39
N TYR A 2 -1.67 -2.98 -13.12
CA TYR A 2 -2.92 -2.87 -12.32
C TYR A 2 -3.23 -1.43 -11.86
N THR A 3 -2.46 -0.45 -12.30
CA THR A 3 -2.59 0.98 -11.92
C THR A 3 -3.33 1.83 -12.97
N ILE A 4 -3.57 1.31 -14.17
CA ILE A 4 -4.20 2.07 -15.26
C ILE A 4 -5.68 2.35 -14.98
N ALA A 5 -6.42 1.39 -14.44
CA ALA A 5 -7.86 1.56 -14.17
C ALA A 5 -8.14 2.67 -13.14
N VAL A 6 -7.23 2.88 -12.19
CA VAL A 6 -7.36 3.92 -11.15
C VAL A 6 -7.08 5.31 -11.71
N ASN A 7 -6.03 5.46 -12.53
CA ASN A 7 -5.70 6.73 -13.18
C ASN A 7 -6.77 7.16 -14.19
N LEU A 8 -7.39 6.21 -14.91
CA LEU A 8 -8.45 6.51 -15.88
C LEU A 8 -9.80 6.82 -15.22
N ALA A 9 -10.05 6.25 -14.04
CA ALA A 9 -11.27 6.48 -13.27
C ALA A 9 -11.18 7.69 -12.32
N GLY A 10 -9.99 8.26 -12.06
CA GLY A 10 -9.83 9.34 -11.08
C GLY A 10 -10.08 8.90 -9.63
N LEU A 11 -9.87 7.62 -9.34
CA LEU A 11 -10.07 7.05 -8.01
C LEU A 11 -8.79 7.18 -7.17
N PRO A 12 -8.91 7.33 -5.84
CA PRO A 12 -7.73 7.37 -4.98
C PRO A 12 -7.13 5.97 -4.83
N GLY A 13 -5.83 5.86 -5.12
CA GLY A 13 -5.04 4.63 -4.95
C GLY A 13 -3.88 4.86 -3.98
N LEU A 14 -3.60 3.88 -3.12
CA LEU A 14 -2.51 3.91 -2.15
C LEU A 14 -1.69 2.61 -2.24
N SER A 15 -0.36 2.73 -2.25
CA SER A 15 0.55 1.60 -2.13
C SER A 15 1.14 1.59 -0.73
N HIS A 16 1.02 0.47 0.00
CA HIS A 16 1.49 0.31 1.37
C HIS A 16 2.39 -0.93 1.51
N PRO A 17 3.50 -0.89 2.27
CA PRO A 17 4.34 -2.08 2.49
C PRO A 17 3.56 -3.16 3.25
N ALA A 18 3.51 -4.37 2.70
CA ALA A 18 2.81 -5.53 3.29
C ALA A 18 3.74 -6.68 3.71
N GLY A 19 5.05 -6.42 3.66
CA GLY A 19 6.09 -7.31 4.18
C GLY A 19 7.12 -7.73 3.15
N PHE A 20 7.76 -8.86 3.39
CA PHE A 20 8.79 -9.41 2.51
C PHE A 20 8.38 -10.79 2.02
N GLY A 21 8.42 -10.98 0.70
CA GLY A 21 8.14 -12.25 0.04
C GLY A 21 9.35 -13.19 0.05
N ALA A 22 9.23 -14.28 -0.69
CA ALA A 22 10.32 -15.24 -0.88
C ALA A 22 11.60 -14.52 -1.36
N GLY A 23 12.73 -14.82 -0.71
CA GLY A 23 14.02 -14.18 -1.04
C GLY A 23 14.25 -12.80 -0.42
N GLY A 24 13.40 -12.34 0.51
CA GLY A 24 13.60 -11.05 1.19
C GLY A 24 13.23 -9.83 0.34
N LEU A 25 12.45 -10.02 -0.73
CA LEU A 25 11.99 -8.95 -1.60
C LEU A 25 10.77 -8.23 -0.98
N PRO A 26 10.72 -6.89 -0.97
CA PRO A 26 9.59 -6.15 -0.43
C PRO A 26 8.32 -6.38 -1.27
N VAL A 27 7.21 -6.63 -0.58
CA VAL A 27 5.89 -6.82 -1.17
C VAL A 27 5.02 -5.62 -0.82
N GLY A 28 4.40 -5.00 -1.82
CA GLY A 28 3.46 -3.88 -1.67
C GLY A 28 2.01 -4.34 -1.78
N LEU A 29 1.16 -3.80 -0.91
CA LEU A 29 -0.30 -3.90 -0.98
C LEU A 29 -0.84 -2.64 -1.66
N GLN A 30 -1.56 -2.82 -2.76
CA GLN A 30 -2.28 -1.73 -3.43
C GLN A 30 -3.72 -1.68 -2.94
N LEU A 31 -4.09 -0.59 -2.28
CA LEU A 31 -5.46 -0.30 -1.87
C LEU A 31 -6.07 0.71 -2.86
N ILE A 32 -7.32 0.46 -3.28
CA ILE A 32 -8.06 1.33 -4.18
C ILE A 32 -9.34 1.75 -3.46
N GLY A 33 -9.48 3.06 -3.25
CA GLY A 33 -10.66 3.65 -2.61
C GLY A 33 -11.72 4.03 -3.64
N ASN A 34 -12.95 4.22 -3.16
CA ASN A 34 -14.02 4.84 -3.94
C ASN A 34 -13.80 6.36 -4.06
N TYR A 35 -14.52 7.04 -4.96
CA TYR A 35 -14.45 8.50 -5.12
C TYR A 35 -14.56 9.24 -3.77
N PHE A 36 -13.69 10.24 -3.56
CA PHE A 36 -13.58 11.04 -2.33
C PHE A 36 -13.36 10.22 -1.04
N GLY A 37 -12.83 8.99 -1.17
CA GLY A 37 -12.59 8.05 -0.09
C GLY A 37 -11.17 8.08 0.51
N GLU A 38 -10.37 9.11 0.22
CA GLU A 38 -8.96 9.22 0.63
C GLU A 38 -8.79 9.09 2.14
N ALA A 39 -9.64 9.74 2.92
CA ALA A 39 -9.59 9.68 4.38
C ALA A 39 -9.76 8.25 4.91
N ARG A 40 -10.65 7.46 4.29
CA ARG A 40 -10.88 6.06 4.65
C ARG A 40 -9.72 5.18 4.19
N LEU A 41 -9.17 5.46 3.00
CA LEU A 41 -8.02 4.74 2.46
C LEU A 41 -6.78 4.94 3.34
N LEU A 42 -6.51 6.18 3.75
CA LEU A 42 -5.43 6.55 4.65
C LEU A 42 -5.67 5.97 6.05
N ASN A 43 -6.90 5.98 6.56
CA ASN A 43 -7.23 5.36 7.84
C ASN A 43 -6.96 3.85 7.83
N ALA A 44 -7.37 3.15 6.76
CA ALA A 44 -7.11 1.72 6.62
C ALA A 44 -5.61 1.40 6.56
N ALA A 45 -4.84 2.18 5.79
CA ALA A 45 -3.38 2.08 5.77
C ALA A 45 -2.76 2.39 7.14
N HIS A 46 -3.29 3.39 7.85
CA HIS A 46 -2.84 3.76 9.20
C HIS A 46 -3.10 2.65 10.22
N GLN A 47 -4.27 2.01 10.20
CA GLN A 47 -4.55 0.87 11.07
C GLN A 47 -3.64 -0.32 10.73
N TYR A 48 -3.40 -0.57 9.43
CA TYR A 48 -2.50 -1.65 9.00
C TYR A 48 -1.06 -1.44 9.50
N GLN A 49 -0.51 -0.22 9.43
CA GLN A 49 0.83 0.05 9.99
C GLN A 49 0.89 0.00 11.52
N GLN A 50 -0.20 0.25 12.25
CA GLN A 50 -0.21 0.12 13.71
C GLN A 50 -0.12 -1.36 14.14
N HIS A 51 -0.57 -2.27 13.29
CA HIS A 51 -0.50 -3.71 13.51
C HIS A 51 0.69 -4.37 12.83
N THR A 52 1.50 -3.61 12.07
CA THR A 52 2.64 -4.16 11.32
C THR A 52 3.85 -3.23 11.28
N ASP A 53 5.03 -3.78 11.54
CA ASP A 53 6.28 -3.01 11.50
C ASP A 53 6.94 -3.01 10.10
N TRP A 54 6.22 -3.41 9.05
CA TRP A 54 6.80 -3.49 7.70
C TRP A 54 7.29 -2.14 7.21
N HIS A 55 6.64 -1.06 7.65
CA HIS A 55 6.98 0.31 7.33
C HIS A 55 8.31 0.78 7.96
N THR A 56 8.84 0.09 8.98
CA THR A 56 10.13 0.41 9.63
C THR A 56 11.28 -0.48 9.16
N ARG A 57 10.98 -1.52 8.37
CA ARG A 57 11.98 -2.48 7.90
C ARG A 57 12.54 -2.06 6.55
N VAL A 58 13.86 -1.98 6.47
CA VAL A 58 14.61 -1.71 5.24
C VAL A 58 15.18 -3.03 4.70
N PRO A 59 15.05 -3.32 3.39
CA PRO A 59 15.68 -4.50 2.80
C PRO A 59 17.21 -4.49 3.04
N ALA A 60 17.77 -5.65 3.39
CA ALA A 60 19.21 -5.81 3.55
C ALA A 60 19.89 -5.77 2.17
N GLY A 61 20.36 -4.59 1.77
CA GLY A 61 20.99 -4.37 0.47
C GLY A 61 21.13 -2.91 0.04
N LEU A 62 20.85 -1.96 0.93
CA LEU A 62 21.17 -0.53 0.78
C LEU A 62 22.41 -0.19 1.61
#